data_AF-A0A3C1WT47-F1
#
_entry.id   AF-A0A3C1WT47-F1
#
_cell.length_a   1.000
_cell.length_b   1.000
_cell.length_c   1.000
_cell.angle_alpha   90.00
_cell.angle_beta   90.00
_cell.angle_gamma   90.00
#
_symmetry.space_group_name_H-M   'P 1'
#
loop_
_entity.id
_entity.type
_entity.pdbx_description
1 polymer ?
#
loop_
_entity_poly.entity_id
_entity_poly.type
_entity_poly.pdbx_seq_one_letter_code
_entity_poly.pdbx_strand_id
1 'polypeptide(L)'
;MDQVENLVRQGDLKEAVDVLDTLNYQKIRNVNVLLRASEIAEEAGDLEKSREILEIAHENSPIARMIIYRLALISVKMGEFEEADTYYNEFVDIAPHDGLRFVIKYTIRKAQGAEISELIGILENLCDEDFIDKWAFELACLYRKHGDEDKCIALCDKIALWFGEGAYVEKALEMKMMYKALTPEQEEQYRRITKAAGTDTKKEKLSDTITIPQVEDKPEKFDTVNLQAEIRKNIEEIMMATEAGEVSSNMDAIKELVGDIPYVTAEQTALE
;
A
#
# COMPACT_ATOMS: atom_id res chain seq x y z
N MET A 1 -18.74 -2.99 -13.65
CA MET A 1 -17.66 -3.23 -12.66
C MET A 1 -18.18 -3.00 -11.25
N ASP A 2 -18.88 -1.90 -10.98
CA ASP A 2 -19.44 -1.56 -9.66
C ASP A 2 -20.23 -2.71 -9.01
N GLN A 3 -21.04 -3.44 -9.79
CA GLN A 3 -21.76 -4.62 -9.31
C GLN A 3 -20.81 -5.75 -8.87
N VAL A 4 -19.77 -6.04 -9.66
CA VAL A 4 -18.79 -7.09 -9.36
C VAL A 4 -18.00 -6.72 -8.10
N GLU A 5 -17.58 -5.46 -7.96
CA GLU A 5 -16.87 -4.99 -6.78
C GLU A 5 -17.71 -5.07 -5.51
N ASN A 6 -19.00 -4.78 -5.61
CA ASN A 6 -19.92 -4.94 -4.48
C ASN A 6 -20.05 -6.41 -4.04
N LEU A 7 -20.14 -7.34 -4.99
CA LEU A 7 -20.18 -8.79 -4.70
C LEU A 7 -18.88 -9.26 -4.02
N VAL A 8 -17.72 -8.81 -4.51
CA VAL A 8 -16.42 -9.11 -3.89
C VAL A 8 -16.36 -8.58 -2.45
N ARG A 9 -16.83 -7.36 -2.19
CA ARG A 9 -16.89 -6.79 -0.83
C ARG A 9 -17.83 -7.56 0.11
N GLN A 10 -18.87 -8.20 -0.43
CA GLN A 10 -19.82 -9.02 0.32
C GLN A 10 -19.30 -10.44 0.56
N GLY A 11 -18.20 -10.83 -0.10
CA GLY A 11 -17.60 -12.17 -0.02
C GLY A 11 -18.18 -13.16 -1.02
N ASP A 12 -19.07 -12.71 -1.91
CA ASP A 12 -19.75 -13.52 -2.91
C ASP A 12 -18.89 -13.67 -4.18
N LEU A 13 -17.68 -14.24 -4.00
CA LEU A 13 -16.69 -14.40 -5.07
C LEU A 13 -17.24 -15.21 -6.26
N LYS A 14 -18.11 -16.18 -5.99
CA LYS A 14 -18.71 -17.02 -7.03
C LYS A 14 -19.64 -16.22 -7.95
N GLU A 15 -20.52 -15.40 -7.38
CA GLU A 15 -21.40 -14.54 -8.18
C GLU A 15 -20.60 -13.45 -8.90
N ALA A 16 -19.53 -12.95 -8.30
CA ALA A 16 -18.62 -12.02 -8.95
C ALA A 16 -18.01 -12.63 -10.23
N VAL A 17 -17.57 -13.89 -10.17
CA VAL A 17 -17.06 -14.65 -11.34
C VAL A 17 -18.16 -14.86 -12.39
N ASP A 18 -19.37 -15.26 -11.97
CA ASP A 18 -20.48 -15.46 -12.91
C ASP A 18 -20.78 -14.17 -13.71
N VAL A 19 -20.72 -13.00 -13.06
CA VAL A 19 -20.87 -11.71 -13.74
C VAL A 19 -19.69 -11.43 -14.67
N LEU A 20 -18.45 -11.70 -14.25
CA LEU A 20 -17.26 -11.56 -15.09
C LEU A 20 -17.36 -12.40 -16.37
N ASP A 21 -17.86 -13.64 -16.29
CA ASP A 21 -18.00 -14.52 -17.45
C ASP A 21 -18.98 -14.01 -18.53
N THR A 22 -19.90 -13.13 -18.16
CA THR A 22 -20.81 -12.48 -19.13
C THR A 22 -20.13 -11.38 -19.93
N LEU A 23 -18.95 -10.91 -19.51
CA LEU A 23 -18.27 -9.78 -20.13
C LEU A 23 -17.52 -10.21 -21.38
N ASN A 24 -17.64 -9.39 -22.43
CA ASN A 24 -16.80 -9.53 -23.62
C ASN A 24 -15.56 -8.63 -23.48
N TYR A 25 -14.49 -9.18 -22.90
CA TYR A 25 -13.24 -8.47 -22.62
C TYR A 25 -12.58 -7.87 -23.87
N GLN A 26 -12.72 -8.52 -25.04
CA GLN A 26 -12.20 -8.04 -26.32
C GLN A 26 -12.77 -6.67 -26.73
N LYS A 27 -13.94 -6.29 -26.20
CA LYS A 27 -14.56 -4.97 -26.44
C LYS A 27 -14.15 -3.91 -25.41
N ILE A 28 -13.50 -4.30 -24.31
CA ILE A 28 -13.10 -3.41 -23.24
C ILE A 28 -11.71 -2.87 -23.55
N ARG A 29 -11.61 -1.56 -23.86
CA ARG A 29 -10.32 -0.89 -24.14
C ARG A 29 -9.66 -0.31 -22.91
N ASN A 30 -10.39 -0.15 -21.81
CA ASN A 30 -9.85 0.43 -20.58
C ASN A 30 -9.04 -0.63 -19.83
N VAL A 31 -7.72 -0.49 -19.87
CA VAL A 31 -6.75 -1.39 -19.24
C VAL A 31 -6.96 -1.49 -17.72
N ASN A 32 -7.40 -0.42 -17.05
CA ASN A 32 -7.67 -0.45 -15.61
C ASN A 32 -8.87 -1.35 -15.27
N VAL A 33 -9.89 -1.39 -16.15
CA VAL A 33 -11.04 -2.28 -16.00
C VAL A 33 -10.63 -3.74 -16.18
N LEU A 34 -9.80 -4.01 -17.19
CA LEU A 34 -9.27 -5.36 -17.43
C LEU A 34 -8.37 -5.81 -16.28
N LEU A 35 -7.46 -4.94 -15.81
CA LEU A 35 -6.64 -5.20 -14.64
C LEU A 35 -7.54 -5.55 -13.46
N ARG A 36 -8.51 -4.71 -13.10
CA ARG A 36 -9.40 -4.99 -11.97
C ARG A 36 -10.19 -6.29 -12.13
N ALA A 37 -10.68 -6.60 -13.34
CA ALA A 37 -11.36 -7.86 -13.61
C ALA A 37 -10.43 -9.08 -13.42
N SER A 38 -9.15 -8.97 -13.83
CA SER A 38 -8.16 -10.02 -13.60
C SER A 38 -7.87 -10.24 -12.11
N GLU A 39 -7.82 -9.18 -11.30
CA GLU A 39 -7.61 -9.31 -9.85
C GLU A 39 -8.77 -10.05 -9.18
N ILE A 40 -10.00 -9.77 -9.62
CA ILE A 40 -11.19 -10.43 -9.08
C ILE A 40 -11.23 -11.91 -9.46
N ALA A 41 -10.86 -12.24 -10.70
CA ALA A 41 -10.73 -13.64 -11.13
C ALA A 41 -9.66 -14.39 -10.31
N GLU A 42 -8.51 -13.74 -10.08
CA GLU A 42 -7.43 -14.28 -9.25
C GLU A 42 -7.85 -14.47 -7.78
N GLU A 43 -8.55 -13.48 -7.19
CA GLU A 43 -9.10 -13.56 -5.83
C GLU A 43 -10.12 -14.70 -5.68
N ALA A 44 -10.84 -15.04 -6.75
CA ALA A 44 -11.74 -16.19 -6.81
C ALA A 44 -11.04 -17.53 -7.06
N GLY A 45 -9.73 -17.51 -7.36
CA GLY A 45 -8.91 -18.69 -7.60
C GLY A 45 -8.86 -19.17 -9.05
N ASP A 46 -9.42 -18.40 -9.99
CA ASP A 46 -9.39 -18.71 -11.42
C ASP A 46 -8.19 -18.00 -12.08
N LEU A 47 -7.03 -18.67 -12.02
CA LEU A 47 -5.76 -18.12 -12.51
C LEU A 47 -5.73 -18.05 -14.03
N GLU A 48 -6.27 -19.06 -14.71
CA GLU A 48 -6.38 -19.10 -16.17
C GLU A 48 -7.20 -17.91 -16.69
N LYS A 49 -8.37 -17.66 -16.10
CA LYS A 49 -9.21 -16.50 -16.48
C LYS A 49 -8.49 -15.19 -16.24
N SER A 50 -7.80 -15.07 -15.10
CA SER A 50 -7.04 -13.88 -14.77
C SER A 50 -5.93 -13.62 -15.81
N ARG A 51 -5.19 -14.66 -16.21
CA ARG A 51 -4.19 -14.59 -17.29
C ARG A 51 -4.82 -14.16 -18.62
N GLU A 52 -5.91 -14.78 -19.05
CA GLU A 52 -6.60 -14.43 -20.30
C GLU A 52 -6.99 -12.94 -20.34
N ILE A 53 -7.53 -12.41 -19.25
CA ILE A 53 -7.92 -11.00 -19.17
C ILE A 53 -6.69 -10.07 -19.24
N LEU A 54 -5.58 -10.45 -18.60
CA LEU A 54 -4.34 -9.69 -18.63
C LEU A 54 -3.65 -9.74 -20.00
N GLU A 55 -3.69 -10.86 -20.71
CA GLU A 55 -3.20 -10.96 -22.09
C GLU A 55 -3.96 -9.99 -23.00
N ILE A 56 -5.29 -9.93 -22.88
CA ILE A 56 -6.11 -8.94 -23.60
C ILE A 56 -5.72 -7.51 -23.20
N ALA A 57 -5.42 -7.27 -21.92
CA ALA A 57 -4.97 -5.97 -21.45
C ALA A 57 -3.60 -5.58 -22.05
N HIS A 58 -2.71 -6.56 -22.19
CA HIS A 58 -1.39 -6.42 -22.77
C HIS A 58 -1.45 -6.17 -24.28
N GLU A 59 -2.29 -6.90 -25.02
CA GLU A 59 -2.56 -6.63 -26.43
C GLU A 59 -3.07 -5.20 -26.67
N ASN A 60 -3.94 -4.70 -25.77
CA ASN A 60 -4.45 -3.33 -25.82
C ASN A 60 -3.40 -2.27 -25.48
N SER A 61 -2.43 -2.59 -24.60
CA SER A 61 -1.37 -1.68 -24.18
C SER A 61 -0.10 -2.44 -23.77
N PRO A 62 0.79 -2.77 -24.73
CA PRO A 62 1.98 -3.57 -24.44
C PRO A 62 2.98 -2.88 -23.51
N ILE A 63 2.95 -1.54 -23.44
CA ILE A 63 3.85 -0.75 -22.58
C ILE A 63 3.32 -0.57 -21.15
N ALA A 64 2.13 -1.11 -20.83
CA ALA A 64 1.54 -1.00 -19.51
C ALA A 64 2.26 -1.93 -18.52
N ARG A 65 3.36 -1.44 -17.93
CA ARG A 65 4.23 -2.19 -17.01
C ARG A 65 3.49 -2.93 -15.89
N MET A 66 2.36 -2.41 -15.39
CA MET A 66 1.55 -3.08 -14.36
C MET A 66 0.87 -4.36 -14.86
N ILE A 67 0.48 -4.41 -16.14
CA ILE A 67 -0.07 -5.62 -16.75
C ILE A 67 1.01 -6.69 -16.86
N ILE A 68 2.19 -6.33 -17.37
CA ILE A 68 3.33 -7.25 -17.50
C ILE A 68 3.76 -7.77 -16.13
N TYR A 69 3.81 -6.87 -15.13
CA TYR A 69 4.09 -7.24 -13.75
C TYR A 69 3.13 -8.33 -13.25
N ARG A 70 1.82 -8.16 -13.46
CA ARG A 70 0.82 -9.15 -13.02
C ARG A 70 0.89 -10.45 -13.81
N LEU A 71 1.13 -10.39 -15.13
CA LEU A 71 1.37 -11.57 -15.96
C LEU A 71 2.53 -12.40 -15.43
N ALA A 72 3.65 -11.76 -15.06
CA ALA A 72 4.79 -12.45 -14.45
C ALA A 72 4.41 -13.15 -13.14
N LEU A 73 3.68 -12.47 -12.25
CA LEU A 73 3.25 -13.08 -10.98
C LEU A 73 2.27 -14.24 -11.15
N ILE A 74 1.32 -14.12 -12.09
CA ILE A 74 0.35 -15.19 -12.36
C ILE A 74 1.07 -16.41 -12.95
N SER A 75 1.98 -16.20 -13.89
CA SER A 75 2.81 -17.28 -14.46
C SER A 75 3.57 -18.03 -13.37
N VAL A 76 4.11 -17.33 -12.36
CA VAL A 76 4.72 -17.98 -11.19
C VAL A 76 3.70 -18.81 -10.39
N LYS A 77 2.48 -18.29 -10.14
CA LYS A 77 1.42 -19.02 -9.43
C LYS A 77 0.96 -20.27 -10.18
N MET A 78 1.01 -20.23 -11.51
CA MET A 78 0.70 -21.37 -12.39
C MET A 78 1.87 -22.35 -12.54
N GLY A 79 3.06 -22.01 -12.03
CA GLY A 79 4.28 -22.83 -12.15
C GLY A 79 4.97 -22.74 -13.51
N GLU A 80 4.60 -21.75 -14.33
CA GLU A 80 5.09 -21.50 -15.69
C GLU A 80 6.29 -20.55 -15.65
N PHE A 81 7.43 -21.05 -15.16
CA PHE A 81 8.59 -20.18 -14.88
C PHE A 81 9.25 -19.59 -16.13
N GLU A 82 9.26 -20.30 -17.26
CA GLU A 82 9.83 -19.76 -18.52
C GLU A 82 9.03 -18.56 -19.02
N GLU A 83 7.71 -18.59 -18.86
CA GLU A 83 6.82 -17.50 -19.21
C GLU A 83 6.97 -16.34 -18.22
N ALA A 84 7.08 -16.64 -16.92
CA ALA A 84 7.38 -15.63 -15.91
C ALA A 84 8.71 -14.89 -16.18
N ASP A 85 9.77 -15.61 -16.58
CA ASP A 85 11.05 -15.01 -16.96
C ASP A 85 10.93 -14.16 -18.24
N THR A 86 10.07 -14.56 -19.19
CA THR A 86 9.78 -13.78 -20.40
C THR A 86 9.15 -12.44 -20.03
N TYR A 87 8.09 -12.45 -19.22
CA TYR A 87 7.46 -11.21 -18.73
C TYR A 87 8.37 -10.39 -17.82
N TYR A 88 9.25 -11.02 -17.04
CA TYR A 88 10.25 -10.31 -16.26
C TYR A 88 11.21 -9.51 -17.16
N ASN A 89 11.74 -10.13 -18.23
CA ASN A 89 12.63 -9.44 -19.16
C ASN A 89 11.92 -8.27 -19.85
N GLU A 90 10.68 -8.49 -20.32
CA GLU A 90 9.87 -7.43 -20.89
C GLU A 90 9.62 -6.26 -19.91
N PHE A 91 9.34 -6.58 -18.63
CA PHE A 91 9.17 -5.56 -17.61
C PHE A 91 10.45 -4.73 -17.41
N VAL A 92 11.62 -5.38 -17.37
CA VAL A 92 12.91 -4.71 -17.22
C VAL A 92 13.23 -3.82 -18.43
N ASP A 93 12.88 -4.27 -19.64
CA ASP A 93 13.10 -3.48 -20.85
C ASP A 93 12.26 -2.19 -20.86
N ILE A 94 11.03 -2.26 -20.36
CA ILE A 94 10.10 -1.11 -20.30
C ILE A 94 10.39 -0.20 -19.09
N ALA A 95 10.72 -0.78 -17.95
CA ALA A 95 10.84 -0.08 -16.67
C ALA A 95 12.12 -0.48 -15.89
N PRO A 96 13.33 -0.22 -16.43
CA PRO A 96 14.58 -0.75 -15.88
C PRO A 96 14.95 -0.22 -14.49
N HIS A 97 14.39 0.93 -14.09
CA HIS A 97 14.64 1.57 -12.80
C HIS A 97 13.51 1.37 -11.79
N ASP A 98 12.48 0.59 -12.14
CA ASP A 98 11.38 0.33 -11.23
C ASP A 98 11.74 -0.76 -10.23
N GLY A 99 11.46 -0.53 -8.94
CA GLY A 99 11.76 -1.48 -7.86
C GLY A 99 11.00 -2.80 -7.97
N LEU A 100 9.84 -2.82 -8.64
CA LEU A 100 9.06 -4.05 -8.82
C LEU A 100 9.78 -5.11 -9.65
N ARG A 101 10.84 -4.76 -10.40
CA ARG A 101 11.71 -5.75 -11.03
C ARG A 101 12.33 -6.71 -10.01
N PHE A 102 12.69 -6.22 -8.83
CA PHE A 102 13.20 -7.08 -7.75
C PHE A 102 12.10 -7.95 -7.17
N VAL A 103 10.87 -7.44 -7.08
CA VAL A 103 9.71 -8.21 -6.61
C VAL A 103 9.41 -9.38 -7.55
N ILE A 104 9.37 -9.14 -8.87
CA ILE A 104 9.16 -10.21 -9.86
C ILE A 104 10.28 -11.24 -9.73
N LYS A 105 11.53 -10.79 -9.80
CA LYS A 105 12.72 -11.66 -9.71
C LYS A 105 12.71 -12.49 -8.42
N TYR A 106 12.45 -11.86 -7.28
CA TYR A 106 12.34 -12.53 -5.98
C TYR A 106 11.27 -13.62 -6.03
N THR A 107 10.09 -13.31 -6.57
CA THR A 107 8.95 -14.22 -6.62
C THR A 107 9.24 -15.44 -7.49
N ILE A 108 9.84 -15.24 -8.67
CA ILE A 108 10.29 -16.32 -9.55
C ILE A 108 11.31 -17.22 -8.83
N ARG A 109 12.38 -16.63 -8.29
CA ARG A 109 13.47 -17.38 -7.65
C ARG A 109 13.01 -18.14 -6.40
N LYS A 110 12.14 -17.53 -5.60
CA LYS A 110 11.55 -18.19 -4.44
C LYS A 110 10.72 -19.41 -4.86
N ALA A 111 9.92 -19.30 -5.91
CA ALA A 111 9.10 -20.41 -6.41
C ALA A 111 9.94 -21.53 -7.05
N GLN A 112 11.08 -21.19 -7.66
CA GLN A 112 12.06 -22.15 -8.17
C GLN A 112 12.89 -22.85 -7.07
N GLY A 113 12.72 -22.46 -5.80
CA GLY A 113 13.46 -23.04 -4.68
C GLY A 113 14.91 -22.55 -4.57
N ALA A 114 15.18 -21.32 -4.99
CA ALA A 114 16.50 -20.71 -4.85
C ALA A 114 16.99 -20.68 -3.39
N GLU A 115 18.30 -20.67 -3.23
CA GLU A 115 18.95 -20.60 -1.92
C GLU A 115 18.60 -19.30 -1.19
N ILE A 116 18.53 -19.37 0.15
CA ILE A 116 18.13 -18.23 0.98
C ILE A 116 19.06 -17.02 0.75
N SER A 117 20.37 -17.25 0.58
CA SER A 117 21.35 -16.18 0.34
C SER A 117 21.09 -15.42 -0.97
N GLU A 118 20.59 -16.11 -2.01
CA GLU A 118 20.20 -15.46 -3.27
C GLU A 118 18.98 -14.56 -3.05
N LEU A 119 17.96 -15.09 -2.35
CA LEU A 119 16.75 -14.34 -2.03
C LEU A 119 17.03 -13.10 -1.17
N ILE A 120 17.95 -13.22 -0.20
CA ILE A 120 18.44 -12.10 0.61
C ILE A 120 19.04 -11.03 -0.29
N GLY A 121 19.96 -11.41 -1.19
CA GLY A 121 20.62 -10.44 -2.07
C GLY A 121 19.62 -9.70 -2.99
N ILE A 122 18.55 -10.35 -3.45
CA ILE A 122 17.51 -9.68 -4.24
C ILE A 122 16.78 -8.63 -3.41
N LEU A 123 16.37 -8.95 -2.18
CA LEU A 123 15.63 -8.03 -1.33
C LEU A 123 16.51 -6.95 -0.68
N GLU A 124 17.79 -7.22 -0.43
CA GLU A 124 18.76 -6.17 -0.03
C GLU A 124 18.80 -5.06 -1.10
N ASN A 125 18.95 -5.44 -2.38
CA ASN A 125 18.93 -4.47 -3.49
C ASN A 125 17.59 -3.72 -3.59
N LEU A 126 16.46 -4.41 -3.39
CA LEU A 126 15.15 -3.75 -3.34
C LEU A 126 15.10 -2.72 -2.21
N CYS A 127 15.44 -3.12 -0.99
CA CYS A 127 15.38 -2.25 0.19
C CYS A 127 16.38 -1.08 0.15
N ASP A 128 17.46 -1.20 -0.62
CA ASP A 128 18.42 -0.12 -0.85
C ASP A 128 17.89 0.92 -1.86
N GLU A 129 17.12 0.49 -2.87
CA GLU A 129 16.49 1.38 -3.85
C GLU A 129 15.16 1.96 -3.37
N ASP A 130 14.30 1.11 -2.80
CA ASP A 130 12.96 1.44 -2.35
C ASP A 130 12.61 0.68 -1.06
N PHE A 131 12.61 1.41 0.06
CA PHE A 131 12.39 0.82 1.37
C PHE A 131 10.88 0.70 1.65
N ILE A 132 10.32 -0.46 1.33
CA ILE A 132 8.89 -0.80 1.53
C ILE A 132 8.75 -1.78 2.71
N ASP A 133 7.81 -1.50 3.62
CA ASP A 133 7.60 -2.23 4.88
C ASP A 133 7.40 -3.74 4.71
N LYS A 134 6.55 -4.16 3.76
CA LYS A 134 6.30 -5.55 3.41
C LYS A 134 7.59 -6.29 3.04
N TRP A 135 8.38 -5.71 2.14
CA TRP A 135 9.58 -6.34 1.60
C TRP A 135 10.75 -6.28 2.57
N ALA A 136 10.86 -5.20 3.35
CA ALA A 136 11.79 -5.13 4.47
C ALA A 136 11.47 -6.21 5.52
N PHE A 137 10.20 -6.45 5.82
CA PHE A 137 9.81 -7.51 6.74
C PHE A 137 10.08 -8.90 6.17
N GLU A 138 9.82 -9.14 4.89
CA GLU A 138 10.20 -10.39 4.23
C GLU A 138 11.72 -10.63 4.28
N LEU A 139 12.52 -9.58 4.09
CA LEU A 139 13.98 -9.65 4.25
C LEU A 139 14.39 -9.99 5.68
N ALA A 140 13.71 -9.44 6.70
CA ALA A 140 13.94 -9.80 8.10
C ALA A 140 13.62 -11.30 8.34
N CYS A 141 12.53 -11.82 7.78
CA CYS A 141 12.21 -13.25 7.81
C CYS A 141 13.32 -14.10 7.19
N LEU A 142 13.93 -13.66 6.08
CA LEU A 142 15.02 -14.38 5.43
C LEU A 142 16.30 -14.37 6.28
N TYR A 143 16.67 -13.23 6.87
CA TYR A 143 17.82 -13.17 7.78
C TYR A 143 17.65 -14.12 8.95
N ARG A 144 16.47 -14.12 9.58
CA ARG A 144 16.12 -15.07 10.63
C ARG A 144 16.27 -16.52 10.17
N LYS A 145 15.78 -16.86 8.97
CA LYS A 145 15.87 -18.22 8.41
C LYS A 145 17.30 -18.62 8.08
N HIS A 146 18.13 -17.67 7.67
CA HIS A 146 19.55 -17.86 7.38
C HIS A 146 20.42 -17.96 8.65
N GLY A 147 19.94 -17.42 9.78
CA GLY A 147 20.65 -17.38 11.06
C GLY A 147 21.34 -16.05 11.36
N ASP A 148 21.10 -15.01 10.56
CA ASP A 148 21.68 -13.67 10.72
C ASP A 148 20.86 -12.82 11.70
N GLU A 149 20.86 -13.20 12.99
CA GLU A 149 20.03 -12.57 14.03
C GLU A 149 20.30 -11.07 14.18
N ASP A 150 21.56 -10.64 14.14
CA ASP A 150 21.93 -9.22 14.26
C ASP A 150 21.33 -8.39 13.12
N LYS A 151 21.39 -8.88 11.88
CA LYS A 151 20.78 -8.21 10.71
C LYS A 151 19.26 -8.21 10.82
N CYS A 152 18.65 -9.30 11.28
CA CYS A 152 17.21 -9.39 11.52
C CYS A 152 16.74 -8.31 12.51
N ILE A 153 17.38 -8.23 13.70
CA ILE A 153 17.03 -7.25 14.73
C ILE A 153 17.21 -5.82 14.22
N ALA A 154 18.34 -5.54 13.57
CA ALA A 154 18.62 -4.21 13.02
C ALA A 154 17.59 -3.79 11.97
N LEU A 155 17.12 -4.72 11.14
CA LEU A 155 16.10 -4.46 10.14
C LEU A 155 14.72 -4.26 10.77
N CYS A 156 14.35 -5.05 11.79
CA CYS A 156 13.12 -4.82 12.57
C CYS A 156 13.11 -3.43 13.22
N ASP A 157 14.25 -2.99 13.77
CA ASP A 157 14.41 -1.65 14.33
C ASP A 157 14.25 -0.57 13.25
N LYS A 158 14.83 -0.78 12.07
CA LYS A 158 14.68 0.12 10.93
C LYS A 158 13.21 0.20 10.49
N ILE A 159 12.50 -0.92 10.36
CA ILE A 159 11.07 -0.93 9.99
C ILE A 159 10.26 -0.12 11.01
N ALA A 160 10.43 -0.39 12.31
CA ALA A 160 9.70 0.32 13.35
C ALA A 160 9.95 1.84 13.34
N LEU A 161 11.20 2.25 13.08
CA LEU A 161 11.59 3.65 13.03
C LEU A 161 11.03 4.38 11.80
N TRP A 162 11.10 3.77 10.62
CA TRP A 162 10.75 4.44 9.36
C TRP A 162 9.24 4.55 9.14
N PHE A 163 8.48 3.51 9.48
CA PHE A 163 7.04 3.46 9.20
C PHE A 163 6.18 3.88 10.39
N GLY A 164 6.66 3.68 11.63
CA GLY A 164 5.96 4.09 12.86
C GLY A 164 4.72 3.25 13.21
N GLU A 165 3.86 2.93 12.25
CA GLU A 165 2.64 2.13 12.45
C GLU A 165 2.39 1.22 11.24
N GLY A 166 1.49 0.25 11.40
CA GLY A 166 1.08 -0.68 10.34
C GLY A 166 1.33 -2.15 10.68
N ALA A 167 0.70 -3.04 9.90
CA ALA A 167 0.73 -4.48 10.16
C ALA A 167 2.15 -5.09 10.09
N TYR A 168 3.03 -4.55 9.24
CA TYR A 168 4.43 -5.01 9.17
C TYR A 168 5.30 -4.43 10.28
N VAL A 169 4.97 -3.25 10.81
CA VAL A 169 5.63 -2.69 12.00
C VAL A 169 5.33 -3.54 13.22
N GLU A 170 4.06 -3.92 13.43
CA GLU A 170 3.66 -4.83 14.50
C GLU A 170 4.46 -6.14 14.43
N LYS A 171 4.42 -6.81 13.27
CA LYS A 171 5.15 -8.06 13.06
C LYS A 171 6.66 -7.92 13.24
N ALA A 172 7.25 -6.79 12.85
CA ALA A 172 8.67 -6.53 13.05
C ALA A 172 9.02 -6.41 14.54
N LEU A 173 8.20 -5.71 15.33
CA LEU A 173 8.37 -5.59 16.78
C LEU A 173 8.19 -6.95 17.48
N GLU A 174 7.16 -7.73 17.10
CA GLU A 174 6.97 -9.10 17.60
C GLU A 174 8.17 -10.00 17.27
N MET A 175 8.70 -9.89 16.06
CA MET A 175 9.90 -10.65 15.65
C MET A 175 11.11 -10.27 16.48
N LYS A 176 11.33 -8.98 16.72
CA LYS A 176 12.43 -8.51 17.57
C LYS A 176 12.31 -9.04 19.00
N MET A 177 11.11 -9.08 19.58
CA MET A 177 10.87 -9.57 20.94
C MET A 177 11.33 -11.02 21.16
N MET A 178 11.42 -11.83 20.10
CA MET A 178 11.94 -13.21 20.19
C MET A 178 13.44 -13.26 20.51
N TYR A 179 14.18 -12.18 20.21
CA TYR A 179 15.64 -12.11 20.36
C TYR A 179 16.07 -11.09 21.42
N LYS A 180 15.40 -9.93 21.47
CA LYS A 180 15.78 -8.80 22.32
C LYS A 180 14.54 -8.04 22.78
N ALA A 181 14.55 -7.60 24.03
CA ALA A 181 13.51 -6.72 24.56
C ALA A 181 13.38 -5.44 23.73
N LEU A 182 12.14 -4.95 23.60
CA LEU A 182 11.85 -3.67 22.98
C LEU A 182 12.37 -2.51 23.85
N THR A 183 12.66 -1.37 23.23
CA THR A 183 12.90 -0.14 23.99
C THR A 183 11.57 0.42 24.53
N PRO A 184 11.58 1.28 25.57
CA PRO A 184 10.35 1.89 26.08
C PRO A 184 9.50 2.58 25.00
N GLU A 185 10.13 3.22 24.01
CA GLU A 185 9.46 3.85 22.88
C GLU A 185 8.79 2.81 21.96
N GLN A 186 9.48 1.71 21.67
CA GLN A 186 8.96 0.61 20.86
C GLN A 186 7.84 -0.16 21.57
N GLU A 187 7.91 -0.30 22.89
CA GLU A 187 6.81 -0.87 23.67
C GLU A 187 5.55 -0.01 23.61
N GLU A 188 5.68 1.32 23.69
CA GLU A 188 4.54 2.21 23.55
C GLU A 188 3.98 2.18 22.14
N GLN A 189 4.85 2.17 21.12
CA GLN A 189 4.47 1.98 19.73
C GLN A 189 3.67 0.68 19.54
N TYR A 190 4.18 -0.44 20.05
CA TYR A 190 3.50 -1.73 20.00
C TYR A 190 2.14 -1.72 20.72
N ARG A 191 2.06 -1.10 21.91
CA ARG A 191 0.80 -0.93 22.65
C ARG A 191 -0.23 -0.11 21.87
N ARG A 192 0.19 0.93 21.14
CA ARG A 192 -0.70 1.75 20.32
C ARG A 192 -1.28 0.94 19.15
N ILE A 193 -0.42 0.23 18.42
CA ILE A 193 -0.83 -0.58 17.26
C ILE A 193 -1.80 -1.68 17.67
N THR A 194 -1.48 -2.43 18.73
CA THR A 194 -2.31 -3.53 19.23
C THR A 194 -3.66 -3.06 19.80
N LYS A 195 -3.71 -1.88 20.43
CA LYS A 195 -4.98 -1.27 20.87
C LYS A 195 -5.87 -0.88 19.70
N ALA A 196 -5.30 -0.28 18.65
CA ALA A 196 -6.05 0.08 17.44
C ALA A 196 -6.61 -1.17 16.73
N ALA A 197 -5.83 -2.26 16.66
CA ALA A 197 -6.29 -3.54 16.10
C ALA A 197 -7.40 -4.21 16.95
N GLY A 198 -7.43 -3.95 18.27
CA GLY A 198 -8.45 -4.47 19.18
C GLY A 198 -9.83 -3.79 19.07
N THR A 199 -9.90 -2.56 18.54
CA THR A 199 -11.16 -1.83 18.35
C THR A 199 -11.83 -2.11 17.00
N ASP A 200 -11.08 -2.60 16.01
CA ASP A 200 -11.61 -3.00 14.71
C ASP A 200 -11.34 -4.48 14.45
N THR A 201 -12.33 -5.34 14.77
CA THR A 201 -12.30 -6.75 14.37
C THR A 201 -12.57 -6.88 12.86
N LYS A 202 -11.64 -6.40 12.05
CA LYS A 202 -11.43 -6.87 10.68
C LYS A 202 -9.96 -7.18 10.56
N LYS A 203 -9.61 -8.45 10.67
CA LYS A 203 -8.36 -8.96 10.09
C LYS A 203 -8.36 -8.46 8.66
N GLU A 204 -7.54 -7.45 8.34
CA GLU A 204 -7.19 -7.17 6.97
C GLU A 204 -6.69 -8.50 6.40
N LYS A 205 -7.50 -9.09 5.51
CA LYS A 205 -6.95 -10.06 4.59
C LYS A 205 -5.82 -9.29 3.91
N LEU A 206 -4.58 -9.76 4.07
CA LEU A 206 -3.48 -9.34 3.23
C LEU A 206 -3.86 -9.75 1.80
N SER A 207 -4.68 -8.93 1.14
CA SER A 207 -4.84 -8.99 -0.30
C SER A 207 -3.52 -8.44 -0.85
N ASP A 208 -2.79 -9.27 -1.58
CA ASP A 208 -1.62 -8.88 -2.38
C ASP A 208 -1.98 -7.92 -3.52
N THR A 209 -2.98 -7.05 -3.32
CA THR A 209 -3.37 -6.00 -4.24
C THR A 209 -2.42 -4.85 -3.99
N ILE A 210 -1.36 -4.80 -4.81
CA ILE A 210 -0.51 -3.64 -4.93
C ILE A 210 -1.42 -2.48 -5.34
N THR A 211 -1.65 -1.57 -4.40
CA THR A 211 -2.22 -0.26 -4.71
C THR A 211 -1.29 0.39 -5.71
N ILE A 212 -1.75 0.52 -6.95
CA ILE A 212 -1.08 1.28 -8.00
C ILE A 212 -0.89 2.70 -7.45
N PRO A 213 0.35 3.22 -7.31
CA PRO A 213 0.54 4.64 -7.12
C PRO A 213 -0.12 5.33 -8.31
N GLN A 214 -1.16 6.12 -8.05
CA GLN A 214 -1.76 6.98 -9.07
C GLN A 214 -0.66 7.90 -9.58
N VAL A 215 -0.09 7.59 -10.74
CA VAL A 215 0.73 8.53 -11.48
C VAL A 215 -0.25 9.51 -12.10
N GLU A 216 -0.44 10.65 -11.43
CA GLU A 216 -1.08 11.82 -12.03
C GLU A 216 -0.22 12.24 -13.23
N ASP A 217 -0.66 11.85 -14.43
CA ASP A 217 -0.32 12.57 -15.63
C ASP A 217 -0.76 14.03 -15.46
N LYS A 218 0.19 14.94 -15.22
CA LYS A 218 -0.02 16.36 -15.50
C LYS A 218 0.68 16.68 -16.82
N PRO A 219 -0.07 17.33 -17.70
CA PRO A 219 -0.04 18.78 -17.60
C PRO A 219 -1.44 19.39 -17.41
N GLU A 220 -1.49 20.27 -16.40
CA GLU A 220 -2.32 21.47 -16.32
C GLU A 220 -3.85 21.32 -16.25
N LYS A 221 -4.38 21.40 -15.03
CA LYS A 221 -4.94 22.64 -14.46
C LYS A 221 -5.56 22.29 -13.11
N PHE A 222 -4.87 22.69 -12.05
CA PHE A 222 -5.64 23.11 -10.88
C PHE A 222 -6.60 24.20 -11.37
N ASP A 223 -7.87 24.16 -10.98
CA ASP A 223 -8.60 25.41 -10.78
C ASP A 223 -8.04 26.08 -9.52
N THR A 224 -6.75 26.43 -9.57
CA THR A 224 -6.11 27.35 -8.61
C THR A 224 -6.75 28.73 -8.68
N VAL A 225 -7.54 29.01 -9.71
CA VAL A 225 -8.26 30.27 -9.85
C VAL A 225 -9.31 30.42 -8.75
N ASN A 226 -10.00 29.35 -8.33
CA ASN A 226 -10.99 29.45 -7.26
C ASN A 226 -10.32 29.43 -5.87
N LEU A 227 -9.29 28.59 -5.69
CA LEU A 227 -8.59 28.50 -4.41
C LEU A 227 -7.75 29.74 -4.09
N GLN A 228 -7.06 30.33 -5.07
CA GLN A 228 -6.31 31.59 -4.87
C GLN A 228 -7.25 32.78 -4.68
N ALA A 229 -8.45 32.76 -5.29
CA ALA A 229 -9.49 33.77 -5.07
C ALA A 229 -10.10 33.67 -3.67
N GLU A 230 -10.39 32.45 -3.18
CA GLU A 230 -10.89 32.22 -1.81
C GLU A 230 -9.83 32.51 -0.75
N ILE A 231 -8.57 32.15 -1.01
CA ILE A 231 -7.45 32.50 -0.12
C ILE A 231 -7.24 34.02 -0.11
N ARG A 232 -7.32 34.71 -1.25
CA ARG A 232 -7.27 36.18 -1.27
C ARG A 232 -8.44 36.81 -0.53
N LYS A 233 -9.66 36.32 -0.74
CA LYS A 233 -10.86 36.83 -0.07
C LYS A 233 -10.74 36.68 1.45
N ASN A 234 -10.31 35.50 1.92
CA ASN A 234 -10.11 35.26 3.35
C ASN A 234 -8.94 36.08 3.93
N ILE A 235 -7.86 36.28 3.18
CA ILE A 235 -6.74 37.14 3.60
C ILE A 235 -7.16 38.62 3.61
N GLU A 236 -7.96 39.09 2.66
CA GLU A 236 -8.54 40.45 2.65
C GLU A 236 -9.53 40.66 3.80
N GLU A 237 -10.39 39.68 4.12
CA GLU A 237 -11.28 39.73 5.29
C GLU A 237 -10.50 39.79 6.60
N ILE A 238 -9.39 39.05 6.73
CA ILE A 238 -8.50 39.12 7.91
C ILE A 238 -7.73 40.45 7.96
N MET A 239 -7.32 41.01 6.82
CA MET A 239 -6.61 42.29 6.75
C MET A 239 -7.53 43.50 6.93
N MET A 240 -8.83 43.38 6.63
CA MET A 240 -9.85 44.43 6.82
C MET A 240 -10.54 44.36 8.19
N ALA A 241 -10.37 43.27 8.95
CA ALA A 241 -10.78 43.17 10.35
C ALA A 241 -9.87 44.03 11.25
N THR A 242 -10.03 45.36 11.18
CA THR A 242 -9.28 46.31 12.02
C THR A 242 -9.98 46.69 13.33
N GLU A 243 -10.95 45.89 13.80
CA GLU A 243 -11.53 46.06 15.13
C GLU A 243 -11.58 44.74 15.91
N ALA A 244 -11.01 44.76 17.12
CA ALA A 244 -10.85 43.62 18.02
C ALA A 244 -12.17 43.02 18.56
N GLY A 245 -13.33 43.46 18.06
CA GLY A 245 -14.65 43.02 18.51
C GLY A 245 -15.15 41.71 17.89
N GLU A 246 -14.85 41.44 16.61
CA GLU A 246 -15.42 40.27 15.90
C GLU A 246 -14.62 38.97 16.13
N VAL A 247 -13.34 39.06 16.46
CA VAL A 247 -12.52 37.89 16.83
C VAL A 247 -12.98 37.28 18.17
N SER A 248 -13.54 38.07 19.09
CA SER A 248 -14.04 37.59 20.39
C SER A 248 -15.27 36.70 20.26
N SER A 249 -16.21 37.05 19.37
CA SER A 249 -17.50 36.35 19.23
C SER A 249 -17.31 34.90 18.74
N ASN A 250 -16.35 34.70 17.84
CA ASN A 250 -16.01 33.37 17.34
C ASN A 250 -15.24 32.53 18.39
N MET A 251 -14.51 33.15 19.31
CA MET A 251 -13.76 32.45 20.36
C MET A 251 -14.68 31.90 21.46
N ASP A 252 -15.79 32.59 21.75
CA ASP A 252 -16.74 32.18 22.80
C ASP A 252 -17.70 31.09 22.32
N ALA A 253 -18.10 31.10 21.05
CA ALA A 253 -18.86 30.00 20.42
C ALA A 253 -18.06 28.68 20.42
N ILE A 254 -16.73 28.76 20.25
CA ILE A 254 -15.83 27.59 20.30
C ILE A 254 -15.69 27.07 21.74
N LYS A 255 -15.64 27.95 22.74
CA LYS A 255 -15.58 27.55 24.16
C LYS A 255 -16.87 26.89 24.65
N GLU A 256 -18.03 27.34 24.17
CA GLU A 256 -19.33 26.74 24.50
C GLU A 256 -19.47 25.32 23.92
N LEU A 257 -18.92 25.07 22.73
CA LEU A 257 -18.88 23.74 22.10
C LEU A 257 -17.92 22.76 22.79
N VAL A 258 -16.86 23.26 23.43
CA VAL A 258 -15.82 22.43 24.09
C VAL A 258 -16.14 22.17 25.58
N GLY A 259 -17.05 22.94 26.19
CA GLY A 259 -17.34 22.92 27.62
C GLY A 259 -17.99 21.64 28.17
N ASP A 260 -18.62 20.82 27.34
CA ASP A 260 -19.34 19.60 27.78
C ASP A 260 -18.53 18.31 27.62
N ILE A 261 -17.23 18.39 27.27
CA ILE A 261 -16.36 17.22 27.12
C ILE A 261 -15.54 17.01 28.41
N PRO A 262 -15.80 15.95 29.20
CA PRO A 262 -14.98 15.66 30.37
C PRO A 262 -13.56 15.31 29.91
N TYR A 263 -12.55 15.87 30.60
CA TYR A 263 -11.09 15.69 30.42
C TYR A 263 -10.31 16.68 29.53
N VAL A 264 -10.93 17.75 29.01
CA VAL A 264 -10.16 18.88 28.45
C VAL A 264 -9.92 19.92 29.55
N THR A 265 -8.91 19.71 30.39
CA THR A 265 -8.38 20.79 31.25
C THR A 265 -7.30 21.55 30.49
N ALA A 266 -7.58 22.79 30.14
CA ALA A 266 -6.57 23.74 29.65
C ALA A 266 -5.58 24.03 30.79
N GLU A 267 -4.40 23.42 30.76
CA GLU A 267 -3.30 23.81 31.63
C GLU A 267 -2.86 25.24 31.26
N GLN A 268 -3.14 26.17 32.17
CA GLN A 268 -2.60 27.51 32.17
C GLN A 268 -1.09 27.42 32.41
N THR A 269 -0.30 27.50 31.33
CA THR A 269 1.13 27.81 31.43
C THR A 269 1.29 29.22 32.00
N ALA A 270 1.65 29.29 33.29
CA ALA A 270 2.26 30.46 33.90
C ALA A 270 3.66 30.65 33.29
N LEU A 271 3.87 31.79 32.63
CA LEU A 271 5.19 32.32 32.30
C LEU A 271 5.56 33.34 33.39
N GLU A 272 6.78 33.22 33.88
CA GLU A 272 7.49 34.25 34.67
C GLU A 272 7.61 35.58 33.91
#